data_AF-A0A0P1IBU9-F1
#
_entry.id   AF-A0A0P1IBU9-F1
#
_cell.length_a   1.000
_cell.length_b   1.000
_cell.length_c   1.000
_cell.angle_alpha   90.00
_cell.angle_beta   90.00
_cell.angle_gamma   90.00
#
_symmetry.space_group_name_H-M   'P 1'
#
loop_
_entity.id
_entity.type
_entity.pdbx_description
1 polymer ?
#
loop_
_entity_poly.entity_id
_entity_poly.type
_entity_poly.pdbx_seq_one_letter_code
_entity_poly.pdbx_strand_id
1 'polypeptide(L)'
;MSARFVLLLAAVGLVPIALSYGLMPGSSIPVLLGFPVEGTNQTHVFRAVMGLYLANALFWLAAALKPELQRPALWILFLFMSGLAVGRLLSILIDGVPNGILLFYLAAEIAFAALAAVSLTKVQ
;
A
#
# COMPACT_ATOMS: atom_id res chain seq x y z
N MET A 1 7.08 5.20 -18.92
CA MET A 1 6.54 5.77 -17.68
C MET A 1 7.71 6.30 -16.86
N SER A 2 7.67 7.56 -16.41
CA SER A 2 8.73 8.15 -15.59
C SER A 2 8.59 7.71 -14.12
N ALA A 3 9.70 7.66 -13.38
CA ALA A 3 9.69 7.35 -11.95
C ALA A 3 8.76 8.29 -11.16
N ARG A 4 8.80 9.60 -11.49
CA ARG A 4 7.88 10.60 -10.95
C ARG A 4 6.41 10.19 -11.10
N PHE A 5 6.00 9.75 -12.29
CA PHE A 5 4.60 9.36 -12.52
C PHE A 5 4.21 8.13 -11.69
N VAL A 6 5.09 7.13 -11.60
CA VAL A 6 4.88 5.92 -10.79
C VAL A 6 4.66 6.28 -9.33
N LEU A 7 5.53 7.14 -8.77
CA LEU A 7 5.47 7.58 -7.38
C LEU A 7 4.21 8.39 -7.08
N LEU A 8 3.81 9.30 -7.98
CA LEU A 8 2.57 10.06 -7.83
C LEU A 8 1.35 9.14 -7.86
N LEU A 9 1.30 8.20 -8.81
CA LEU A 9 0.20 7.25 -8.93
C LEU A 9 0.10 6.36 -7.68
N ALA A 10 1.23 5.86 -7.18
CA ALA A 10 1.27 5.05 -5.96
C ALA A 10 0.80 5.84 -4.73
N ALA A 11 1.24 7.09 -4.59
CA ALA A 11 0.83 7.93 -3.47
C ALA A 11 -0.68 8.23 -3.50
N VAL A 12 -1.21 8.66 -4.65
CA VAL A 12 -2.64 8.97 -4.81
C VAL A 12 -3.50 7.71 -4.60
N GLY A 13 -3.06 6.56 -5.08
CA GLY A 13 -3.75 5.28 -4.88
C GLY A 13 -3.74 4.79 -3.43
N LEU A 14 -2.63 4.99 -2.70
CA LEU A 14 -2.49 4.47 -1.34
C LEU A 14 -3.24 5.30 -0.29
N VAL A 15 -3.37 6.63 -0.48
CA VAL A 15 -4.05 7.52 0.47
C VAL A 15 -5.49 7.08 0.81
N PRO A 16 -6.41 6.84 -0.14
CA PRO A 16 -7.76 6.42 0.19
C PRO A 16 -7.79 5.06 0.90
N ILE A 17 -6.88 4.14 0.54
CA ILE A 17 -6.74 2.85 1.23
C ILE A 17 -6.32 3.10 2.68
N ALA A 18 -5.29 3.91 2.93
CA ALA A 18 -4.83 4.25 4.28
C ALA A 18 -5.94 4.86 5.13
N LEU A 19 -6.69 5.84 4.59
CA LEU A 19 -7.80 6.47 5.30
C LEU A 19 -8.92 5.48 5.60
N SER A 20 -9.19 4.54 4.68
CA SER A 20 -10.17 3.47 4.90
C SER A 20 -9.79 2.54 6.06
N TYR A 21 -8.50 2.43 6.42
CA TYR A 21 -8.08 1.71 7.62
C TYR A 21 -8.24 2.56 8.89
N GLY A 22 -7.71 3.77 8.94
CA GLY A 22 -7.51 4.46 10.23
C GLY A 22 -8.47 5.60 10.57
N LEU A 23 -9.15 6.22 9.59
CA LEU A 23 -9.97 7.42 9.85
C LEU A 23 -11.22 7.08 10.68
N MET A 24 -11.98 6.08 10.22
CA MET A 24 -13.18 5.55 10.88
C MET A 24 -13.26 4.02 10.75
N PRO A 25 -12.32 3.26 11.36
CA PRO A 25 -12.21 1.81 11.18
C PRO A 25 -13.52 1.06 11.47
N GLY A 26 -14.28 1.50 12.48
CA GLY A 26 -15.56 0.89 12.85
C GLY A 26 -16.66 0.93 11.79
N SER A 27 -16.52 1.78 10.76
CA SER A 27 -17.48 1.86 9.65
C SER A 27 -16.91 1.32 8.35
N SER A 28 -15.65 1.64 8.04
CA SER A 28 -15.02 1.27 6.76
C SER A 28 -14.59 -0.20 6.70
N ILE A 29 -14.00 -0.74 7.78
CA ILE A 29 -13.48 -2.12 7.80
C ILE A 29 -14.60 -3.16 7.67
N PRO A 30 -15.75 -3.05 8.37
CA PRO A 30 -16.83 -4.01 8.18
C PRO A 30 -17.36 -4.03 6.75
N VAL A 31 -17.46 -2.86 6.10
CA VAL A 31 -17.94 -2.73 4.72
C VAL A 31 -16.93 -3.29 3.72
N LEU A 32 -15.64 -2.99 3.88
CA LEU A 32 -14.60 -3.36 2.91
C LEU A 32 -14.07 -4.78 3.12
N LEU A 33 -13.92 -5.22 4.38
CA LEU A 33 -13.25 -6.46 4.72
C LEU A 33 -14.19 -7.52 5.30
N GLY A 34 -15.42 -7.16 5.67
CA GLY A 34 -16.45 -8.10 6.09
C GLY A 34 -16.34 -8.57 7.54
N PHE A 35 -15.60 -7.87 8.39
CA PHE A 35 -15.47 -8.21 9.81
C PHE A 35 -15.61 -6.98 10.72
N PRO A 36 -16.18 -7.13 11.93
CA PRO A 36 -16.39 -6.02 12.86
C PRO A 36 -15.07 -5.51 13.45
N VAL A 37 -15.01 -4.21 13.77
CA VAL A 37 -13.92 -3.64 14.56
C VAL A 37 -14.37 -3.52 16.02
N GLU A 38 -13.81 -4.36 16.87
CA GLU A 38 -14.19 -4.47 18.27
C GLU A 38 -13.14 -3.84 19.20
N GLY A 39 -13.59 -2.84 19.95
CA GLY A 39 -12.80 -2.20 20.99
C GLY A 39 -11.70 -1.26 20.49
N THR A 40 -10.99 -0.68 21.46
CA THR A 40 -9.94 0.32 21.22
C THR A 40 -8.68 -0.31 20.62
N ASN A 41 -8.32 -1.53 21.02
CA ASN A 41 -7.11 -2.20 20.56
C ASN A 41 -7.06 -2.37 19.04
N GLN A 42 -8.14 -2.86 18.42
CA GLN A 42 -8.22 -3.01 16.97
C GLN A 42 -8.18 -1.64 16.26
N THR A 43 -8.84 -0.63 16.83
CA THR A 43 -8.76 0.75 16.34
C THR A 43 -7.33 1.29 16.35
N HIS A 44 -6.56 1.03 17.41
CA HIS A 44 -5.15 1.42 17.49
C HIS A 44 -4.29 0.72 16.43
N VAL A 45 -4.51 -0.58 16.18
CA VAL A 45 -3.80 -1.32 15.12
C VAL A 45 -4.07 -0.71 13.75
N PHE A 46 -5.34 -0.48 13.40
CA PHE A 46 -5.67 0.08 12.07
C PHE A 46 -5.18 1.52 11.89
N ARG A 47 -5.17 2.34 12.95
CA ARG A 47 -4.56 3.67 12.90
C ARG A 47 -3.05 3.63 12.73
N ALA A 48 -2.36 2.66 13.34
CA ALA A 48 -0.93 2.45 13.11
C ALA A 48 -0.64 2.06 11.65
N VAL A 49 -1.45 1.16 11.07
CA VAL A 49 -1.36 0.78 9.64
C VAL A 49 -1.59 1.98 8.74
N MET A 50 -2.63 2.79 9.00
CA MET A 50 -2.87 4.04 8.28
C MET A 50 -1.66 4.96 8.35
N GLY A 51 -1.10 5.17 9.54
CA GLY A 51 0.07 6.03 9.74
C GLY A 51 1.27 5.58 8.90
N LEU A 52 1.55 4.27 8.90
CA LEU A 52 2.61 3.68 8.06
C LEU A 52 2.35 3.90 6.57
N TYR A 53 1.11 3.73 6.11
CA TYR A 53 0.76 3.90 4.70
C TYR A 53 0.84 5.37 4.27
N LEU A 54 0.35 6.30 5.10
CA LEU A 54 0.44 7.73 4.85
C LEU A 54 1.89 8.22 4.88
N ALA A 55 2.74 7.71 5.77
CA ALA A 55 4.15 8.04 5.79
C ALA A 55 4.85 7.66 4.47
N ASN A 56 4.57 6.46 3.95
CA ASN A 56 5.07 6.04 2.64
C ASN A 56 4.52 6.92 1.50
N ALA A 57 3.22 7.20 1.49
CA ALA A 57 2.60 8.06 0.48
C ALA A 57 3.20 9.47 0.47
N LEU A 58 3.40 10.08 1.65
CA LEU A 58 4.05 11.38 1.80
C LEU A 58 5.49 11.36 1.29
N PHE A 59 6.24 10.30 1.59
CA PHE A 59 7.61 10.15 1.09
C PHE A 59 7.64 10.04 -0.44
N TRP A 60 6.74 9.26 -1.04
CA TRP A 60 6.64 9.15 -2.50
C TRP A 60 6.23 10.47 -3.16
N LEU A 61 5.30 11.23 -2.57
CA LEU A 61 4.94 12.58 -3.04
C LEU A 61 6.15 13.53 -2.99
N ALA A 62 6.89 13.53 -1.88
CA ALA A 62 8.09 14.35 -1.74
C ALA A 62 9.17 13.97 -2.77
N ALA A 63 9.40 12.67 -2.95
CA ALA A 63 10.38 12.15 -3.91
C ALA A 63 9.98 12.38 -5.37
N ALA A 64 8.67 12.43 -5.68
CA ALA A 64 8.20 12.80 -7.02
C ALA A 64 8.65 14.21 -7.44
N LEU A 65 8.90 15.11 -6.48
CA LEU A 65 9.37 16.47 -6.71
C LEU A 65 10.90 16.63 -6.61
N LYS A 66 11.61 15.63 -6.06
CA LYS A 66 13.06 15.67 -5.80
C LYS A 66 13.76 14.50 -6.51
N PRO A 67 14.40 14.71 -7.67
CA PRO A 67 15.04 13.64 -8.45
C PRO A 67 15.99 12.75 -7.64
N GLU A 68 16.77 13.35 -6.74
CA GLU A 68 17.72 12.67 -5.85
C GLU A 68 17.06 11.62 -4.93
N LEU A 69 15.77 11.79 -4.59
CA LEU A 69 15.03 10.88 -3.73
C LEU A 69 14.24 9.81 -4.52
N GLN A 70 14.17 9.91 -5.85
CA GLN A 70 13.34 9.00 -6.64
C GLN A 70 13.81 7.55 -6.57
N ARG A 71 15.13 7.31 -6.65
CA ARG A 71 15.69 5.95 -6.56
C ARG A 71 15.42 5.31 -5.19
N PRO A 72 15.71 5.96 -4.04
CA PRO A 72 15.27 5.46 -2.73
C PRO A 72 13.76 5.24 -2.62
N ALA A 73 12.94 6.17 -3.12
CA ALA A 73 11.48 6.05 -3.06
C ALA A 73 10.93 4.88 -3.87
N LEU A 74 11.51 4.59 -5.03
CA LEU A 74 11.16 3.42 -5.82
C LEU A 74 11.54 2.11 -5.11
N TRP A 75 12.66 2.06 -4.39
CA TRP A 75 12.99 0.91 -3.55
C TRP A 75 11.99 0.73 -2.41
N ILE A 76 11.61 1.80 -1.73
CA ILE A 76 10.59 1.74 -0.67
C ILE A 76 9.25 1.28 -1.26
N LEU A 77 8.84 1.80 -2.41
CA LEU A 77 7.63 1.35 -3.11
C LEU A 77 7.71 -0.14 -3.46
N PHE A 78 8.83 -0.59 -4.02
CA PHE A 78 9.03 -1.99 -4.38
C PHE A 78 8.94 -2.90 -3.15
N LEU A 79 9.69 -2.59 -2.08
CA LEU A 79 9.72 -3.40 -0.86
C LEU A 79 8.36 -3.42 -0.16
N PHE A 80 7.70 -2.28 -0.08
CA PHE A 80 6.38 -2.18 0.53
C PHE A 80 5.34 -3.01 -0.23
N MET A 81 5.25 -2.85 -1.55
CA MET A 81 4.26 -3.54 -2.37
C MET A 81 4.54 -5.05 -2.49
N SER A 82 5.80 -5.44 -2.68
CA SER A 82 6.17 -6.86 -2.73
C SER A 82 6.03 -7.55 -1.38
N GLY A 83 6.35 -6.86 -0.27
CA GLY A 83 6.15 -7.37 1.08
C GLY A 83 4.67 -7.67 1.38
N LEU A 84 3.77 -6.75 1.01
CA LEU A 84 2.32 -6.99 1.14
C LEU A 84 1.86 -8.15 0.26
N ALA A 85 2.26 -8.17 -1.01
CA ALA A 85 1.89 -9.23 -1.96
C ALA A 85 2.35 -10.61 -1.46
N VAL A 86 3.60 -10.74 -0.99
CA VAL A 86 4.14 -11.99 -0.47
C VAL A 86 3.38 -12.44 0.78
N GLY A 87 3.13 -11.52 1.73
CA GLY A 87 2.35 -11.85 2.93
C GLY A 87 0.94 -12.32 2.59
N ARG A 88 0.31 -11.70 1.59
CA ARG A 88 -1.04 -12.06 1.15
C ARG A 88 -1.07 -13.37 0.37
N LEU A 89 -0.08 -13.63 -0.50
CA LEU A 89 0.06 -14.93 -1.18
C LEU A 89 0.29 -16.06 -0.18
N LEU A 90 1.10 -15.82 0.86
CA LEU A 90 1.30 -16.78 1.95
C LEU A 90 -0.01 -17.06 2.69
N SER A 91 -0.77 -16.01 3.04
CA SER A 91 -2.09 -16.19 3.68
C SER A 91 -3.08 -16.92 2.77
N ILE A 92 -3.08 -16.65 1.46
CA ILE A 92 -3.93 -17.40 0.51
C ILE A 92 -3.57 -18.89 0.48
N LEU A 93 -2.27 -19.20 0.54
CA LEU A 93 -1.78 -20.58 0.54
C LEU A 93 -2.13 -21.34 1.83
N ILE A 94 -2.11 -20.66 2.97
CA ILE A 94 -2.33 -21.27 4.30
C ILE A 94 -3.81 -21.25 4.70
N ASP A 95 -4.46 -20.10 4.55
CA ASP A 95 -5.80 -19.79 5.09
C ASP A 95 -6.91 -19.83 4.03
N GLY A 96 -6.55 -19.89 2.74
CA GLY A 96 -7.48 -19.93 1.61
C GLY A 96 -7.81 -18.55 1.01
N VAL A 97 -8.74 -18.54 0.05
CA VAL A 97 -9.02 -17.35 -0.77
C VAL A 97 -9.83 -16.30 0.01
N PRO A 98 -9.35 -15.05 0.13
CA PRO A 98 -10.07 -13.99 0.83
C PRO A 98 -11.18 -13.37 -0.03
N ASN A 99 -11.85 -12.34 0.51
CA ASN A 99 -12.83 -11.55 -0.24
C ASN A 99 -12.22 -10.84 -1.47
N GLY A 100 -13.09 -10.42 -2.39
CA GLY A 100 -12.68 -9.80 -3.66
C GLY A 100 -11.89 -8.49 -3.52
N ILE A 101 -12.09 -7.72 -2.45
CA ILE A 101 -11.34 -6.48 -2.20
C ILE A 101 -9.86 -6.80 -1.90
N LEU A 102 -9.60 -7.84 -1.11
CA LEU A 102 -8.22 -8.27 -0.84
C LEU A 102 -7.53 -8.86 -2.07
N LEU A 103 -8.28 -9.52 -2.97
CA LEU A 103 -7.74 -9.95 -4.27
C LEU A 103 -7.43 -8.76 -5.19
N PHE A 104 -8.27 -7.72 -5.18
CA PHE A 104 -8.00 -6.47 -5.88
C PHE A 104 -6.74 -5.79 -5.33
N TYR A 105 -6.57 -5.74 -4.01
CA TYR A 105 -5.34 -5.24 -3.38
C TYR A 105 -4.12 -6.08 -3.80
N LEU A 106 -4.22 -7.41 -3.84
CA LEU A 106 -3.13 -8.27 -4.33
C LEU A 106 -2.69 -7.91 -5.75
N ALA A 107 -3.65 -7.73 -6.65
CA ALA A 107 -3.36 -7.37 -8.03
C ALA A 107 -2.66 -6.00 -8.11
N ALA A 108 -3.12 -5.02 -7.33
CA ALA A 108 -2.50 -3.71 -7.23
C ALA A 108 -1.07 -3.79 -6.64
N GLU A 109 -0.89 -4.55 -5.55
CA GLU A 109 0.41 -4.78 -4.90
C GLU A 109 1.43 -5.35 -5.90
N ILE A 110 1.07 -6.40 -6.64
CA ILE A 110 1.94 -6.99 -7.68
C ILE A 110 2.22 -5.99 -8.81
N ALA A 111 1.20 -5.28 -9.29
CA ALA A 111 1.35 -4.32 -10.37
C ALA A 111 2.31 -3.18 -9.99
N PHE A 112 2.12 -2.57 -8.81
CA PHE A 112 2.99 -1.48 -8.35
C PHE A 112 4.42 -1.96 -8.03
N ALA A 113 4.59 -3.18 -7.51
CA ALA A 113 5.92 -3.77 -7.34
C ALA A 113 6.63 -3.92 -8.69
N ALA A 114 5.95 -4.46 -9.72
CA ALA A 114 6.51 -4.58 -11.05
C ALA A 114 6.85 -3.21 -11.67
N LEU A 115 5.96 -2.22 -11.53
CA LEU A 115 6.21 -0.85 -12.01
C LEU A 115 7.41 -0.20 -11.32
N ALA A 116 7.58 -0.42 -10.02
CA ALA A 116 8.72 0.08 -9.27
C ALA A 116 10.03 -0.57 -9.75
N ALA A 117 10.05 -1.90 -9.89
CA ALA A 117 11.21 -2.64 -10.40
C ALA A 117 11.63 -2.18 -11.81
N VAL A 118 10.66 -2.04 -12.73
CA VAL A 118 10.91 -1.53 -14.09
C VAL A 118 11.37 -0.07 -14.09
N SER A 119 10.95 0.74 -13.11
CA SER A 119 11.38 2.13 -13.00
C SER A 119 12.78 2.25 -12.42
N LEU A 120 13.17 1.36 -11.51
CA LEU A 120 14.52 1.30 -10.93
C LEU A 120 15.61 1.04 -11.98
N THR A 121 15.30 0.31 -13.06
CA THR A 121 16.27 0.09 -14.14
C THR A 121 16.48 1.32 -15.03
N LYS A 122 15.62 2.34 -14.90
CA LYS A 122 15.62 3.56 -15.74
C LYS A 122 16.11 4.80 -15.01
N VAL A 123 16.15 4.75 -13.67
CA VAL A 123 16.72 5.82 -12.85
C VAL A 123 18.16 5.45 -12.55
N GLN A 124 19.10 6.29 -12.97
CA GLN A 124 20.51 6.16 -12.62
C GLN A 124 20.72 6.73 -11.22
#